data_AF-A0A7J5X5G7-F1
#
_entry.id   AF-A0A7J5X5G7-F1
#
_cell.length_a   1.000
_cell.length_b   1.000
_cell.length_c   1.000
_cell.angle_alpha   90.00
_cell.angle_beta   90.00
_cell.angle_gamma   90.00
#
_symmetry.space_group_name_H-M   'P 1'
#
loop_
_entity.id
_entity.type
_entity.pdbx_description
1 polymer ?
#
loop_
_entity_poly.entity_id
_entity_poly.type
_entity_poly.pdbx_seq_one_letter_code
_entity_poly.pdbx_strand_id
1 'polypeptide(L)'
;MKECDVYPMNPPKYDKIEDMAMMTHLNEASVLYNLKERYAAWMIYVNLLWVVLCHCEPLQVAPSIRSECVSAYRGKKRMEAPPHIFSVSDNAYQFMATDRENQSVLITGESGAGKTVNTKRVIQYFATISVSGPKRDASKGSLEDQIIAANPLLESYGNAKTVRNDNSSRFGKFIRIHFNTAGKLASADIETCNLRRERLPYLLPDDDRPQPELLELALITTNPYDFPMCSMGKIVVASIDDKVELEATDNAIDILGFTNEEKMSIYKMTGAVLHHGNMKFKQKQREEQAEMMAQTVSI
;
A
#
# COMPACT_ATOMS: atom_id res chain seq x y z
N MET A 1 -30.38 8.43 -32.38
CA MET A 1 -29.00 8.85 -32.01
C MET A 1 -28.73 10.17 -32.71
N LYS A 2 -28.14 11.15 -32.02
CA LYS A 2 -27.64 12.34 -32.71
C LYS A 2 -26.38 11.93 -33.49
N GLU A 3 -26.07 12.59 -34.60
CA GLU A 3 -24.83 12.30 -35.35
C GLU A 3 -23.57 12.47 -34.48
N CYS A 4 -23.63 13.32 -33.46
CA CYS A 4 -22.56 13.51 -32.47
C CYS A 4 -22.32 12.30 -31.55
N ASP A 5 -23.23 11.32 -31.53
CA ASP A 5 -23.11 10.10 -30.71
C ASP A 5 -22.50 8.92 -31.49
N VAL A 6 -22.14 9.13 -32.77
CA VAL A 6 -21.57 8.11 -33.65
C VAL A 6 -20.07 8.35 -33.80
N TYR A 7 -19.27 7.40 -33.32
CA TYR A 7 -17.81 7.46 -33.39
C TYR A 7 -17.26 6.46 -34.42
N PRO A 8 -16.20 6.81 -35.16
CA PRO A 8 -15.59 5.89 -36.12
C PRO A 8 -14.94 4.70 -35.40
N MET A 9 -15.20 3.50 -35.91
CA MET A 9 -14.62 2.25 -35.39
C MET A 9 -13.21 2.05 -35.96
N ASN A 10 -12.26 1.72 -35.10
CA ASN A 10 -10.93 1.32 -35.52
C ASN A 10 -10.97 -0.03 -36.27
N PRO A 11 -10.15 -0.23 -37.33
CA PRO A 11 -10.02 -1.52 -37.98
C PRO A 11 -9.58 -2.65 -37.02
N PRO A 12 -9.96 -3.93 -37.26
CA PRO A 12 -9.65 -5.06 -36.37
C PRO A 12 -8.16 -5.29 -36.09
N LYS A 13 -7.26 -4.75 -36.92
CA LYS A 13 -5.80 -4.79 -36.67
C LYS A 13 -5.39 -4.09 -35.36
N TYR A 14 -6.25 -3.23 -34.81
CA TYR A 14 -6.02 -2.51 -33.55
C TYR A 14 -6.67 -3.19 -32.34
N ASP A 15 -7.24 -4.39 -32.50
CA ASP A 15 -7.82 -5.14 -31.39
C ASP A 15 -6.75 -5.52 -30.38
N LYS A 16 -7.02 -5.26 -29.10
CA LYS A 16 -6.11 -5.52 -27.98
C LYS A 16 -4.73 -4.90 -28.17
N ILE A 17 -4.65 -3.73 -28.82
CA ILE A 17 -3.36 -3.06 -29.00
C ILE A 17 -2.72 -2.69 -27.66
N GLU A 18 -1.40 -2.85 -27.60
CA GLU A 18 -0.60 -2.57 -26.41
C GLU A 18 -0.42 -1.08 -26.14
N ASP A 19 -0.31 -0.26 -27.20
CA ASP A 19 -0.26 1.20 -27.12
C ASP A 19 -1.46 1.82 -27.84
N MET A 20 -2.36 2.40 -27.07
CA MET A 20 -3.56 3.03 -27.61
C MET A 20 -3.25 4.31 -28.41
N ALA A 21 -2.07 4.90 -28.25
CA ALA A 21 -1.65 6.05 -29.06
C ALA A 21 -1.42 5.68 -30.53
N MET A 22 -1.28 4.39 -30.85
CA MET A 22 -1.13 3.90 -32.22
C MET A 22 -2.48 3.69 -32.94
N MET A 23 -3.62 3.88 -32.26
CA MET A 23 -4.94 3.80 -32.89
C MET A 23 -5.15 4.94 -33.88
N THR A 24 -5.81 4.66 -35.00
CA THR A 24 -6.15 5.69 -35.99
C THR A 24 -7.24 6.64 -35.49
N HIS A 25 -8.23 6.11 -34.76
CA HIS A 25 -9.31 6.88 -34.18
C HIS A 25 -9.24 6.83 -32.65
N LEU A 26 -8.81 7.93 -32.03
CA LEU A 26 -8.79 8.04 -30.57
C LEU A 26 -10.10 8.66 -30.08
N ASN A 27 -11.06 7.80 -29.76
CA ASN A 27 -12.35 8.17 -29.18
C ASN A 27 -12.63 7.36 -27.91
N GLU A 28 -13.53 7.86 -27.06
CA GLU A 28 -13.89 7.24 -25.79
C GLU A 28 -14.34 5.78 -25.97
N ALA A 29 -15.17 5.52 -27.00
CA ALA A 29 -15.67 4.19 -27.30
C ALA A 29 -14.55 3.20 -27.65
N SER A 30 -13.54 3.62 -28.43
CA SER A 30 -12.40 2.77 -28.84
C SER A 30 -11.47 2.46 -27.68
N VAL A 31 -11.20 3.46 -26.84
CA VAL A 31 -10.39 3.28 -25.62
C VAL A 31 -11.10 2.31 -24.68
N LEU A 32 -12.39 2.53 -24.41
CA LEU A 32 -13.19 1.67 -23.54
C LEU A 32 -13.28 0.25 -24.08
N TYR A 33 -13.50 0.09 -25.39
CA TYR A 33 -13.57 -1.23 -26.05
C TYR A 33 -12.24 -1.98 -25.91
N ASN A 34 -11.11 -1.33 -26.22
CA ASN A 34 -9.80 -1.97 -26.10
C ASN A 34 -9.47 -2.35 -24.66
N LEU A 35 -9.78 -1.47 -23.69
CA LEU A 35 -9.61 -1.77 -22.27
C LEU A 35 -10.45 -2.98 -21.85
N LYS A 36 -11.73 -3.04 -22.27
CA LYS A 36 -12.64 -4.14 -21.98
C LYS A 36 -12.15 -5.47 -22.55
N GLU A 37 -11.73 -5.49 -23.81
CA GLU A 37 -11.26 -6.71 -24.49
C GLU A 37 -9.93 -7.21 -23.90
N ARG A 38 -9.01 -6.29 -23.59
CA ARG A 38 -7.75 -6.64 -22.89
C ARG A 38 -8.01 -7.16 -21.48
N TYR A 39 -8.94 -6.54 -20.76
CA TYR A 39 -9.35 -6.98 -19.43
C TYR A 39 -9.94 -8.40 -19.48
N ALA A 40 -10.84 -8.68 -20.42
CA ALA A 40 -11.41 -10.01 -20.64
C ALA A 40 -10.34 -11.07 -20.98
N ALA A 41 -9.23 -10.65 -21.59
CA ALA A 41 -8.06 -11.48 -21.88
C ALA A 41 -7.01 -11.49 -20.75
N TRP A 42 -7.32 -10.97 -19.56
CA TRP A 42 -6.42 -10.87 -18.40
C TRP A 42 -5.14 -10.03 -18.62
N MET A 43 -5.17 -9.10 -19.59
CA MET A 43 -4.08 -8.19 -19.91
C MET A 43 -4.29 -6.85 -19.20
N ILE A 44 -3.94 -6.80 -17.91
CA ILE A 44 -4.26 -5.67 -17.00
C ILE A 44 -3.41 -4.40 -17.23
N TYR A 45 -2.31 -4.49 -17.96
CA TYR A 45 -1.45 -3.36 -18.28
C TYR A 45 -1.60 -2.98 -19.76
N VAL A 46 -1.68 -1.67 -20.00
CA VAL A 46 -1.74 -1.09 -21.34
C VAL A 46 -1.00 0.24 -21.36
N ASN A 47 -0.30 0.50 -22.45
CA ASN A 47 0.34 1.78 -22.70
C ASN A 47 -0.70 2.76 -23.27
N LEU A 48 -0.75 3.95 -22.70
CA LEU A 48 -1.46 5.08 -23.25
C LEU A 48 -0.49 6.26 -23.28
N LEU A 49 0.09 6.55 -24.45
CA LEU A 49 1.17 7.53 -24.59
C LEU A 49 2.35 7.20 -23.67
N TRP A 50 2.53 7.89 -22.53
CA TRP A 50 3.58 7.61 -21.53
C TRP A 50 3.05 7.06 -20.20
N VAL A 51 1.74 6.83 -20.10
CA VAL A 51 1.07 6.33 -18.91
C VAL A 51 0.83 4.83 -19.08
N VAL A 52 1.10 4.06 -18.03
CA VAL A 52 0.62 2.68 -17.95
C VAL A 52 -0.69 2.70 -17.18
N LEU A 53 -1.78 2.37 -17.87
CA LEU A 53 -3.07 2.12 -17.23
C LEU A 53 -3.04 0.72 -16.66
N CYS A 54 -3.29 0.64 -15.36
CA CYS A 54 -3.42 -0.62 -14.62
C CYS A 54 -4.78 -0.61 -13.95
N HIS A 55 -5.66 -1.53 -14.35
CA HIS A 55 -6.88 -1.82 -13.60
C HIS A 55 -6.70 -3.19 -12.94
N CYS A 56 -6.43 -3.18 -11.64
CA CYS A 56 -6.41 -4.41 -10.84
C CYS A 56 -7.76 -4.54 -10.12
N GLU A 57 -8.52 -5.57 -10.43
CA GLU A 57 -9.51 -6.09 -9.50
C GLU A 57 -8.80 -7.09 -8.55
N PRO A 58 -8.92 -6.95 -7.21
CA PRO A 58 -8.19 -7.77 -6.26
C PRO A 58 -9.06 -8.93 -5.76
N LEU A 59 -9.01 -10.09 -6.41
CA LEU A 59 -9.57 -11.33 -5.82
C LEU A 59 -8.63 -12.54 -5.90
N GLN A 60 -7.46 -12.39 -6.51
CA GLN A 60 -6.44 -13.42 -6.47
C GLN A 60 -5.12 -12.78 -6.07
N VAL A 61 -4.49 -13.36 -5.05
CA VAL A 61 -3.09 -13.15 -4.72
C VAL A 61 -2.32 -13.44 -6.01
N ALA A 62 -1.97 -12.40 -6.77
CA ALA A 62 -1.15 -12.57 -7.95
C ALA A 62 0.12 -13.29 -7.48
N PRO A 63 0.46 -14.45 -8.09
CA PRO A 63 1.55 -15.29 -7.62
C PRO A 63 2.78 -14.42 -7.41
N SER A 64 3.45 -14.63 -6.27
CA SER A 64 4.71 -13.99 -5.89
C SER A 64 5.52 -13.71 -7.15
N ILE A 65 5.78 -12.43 -7.44
CA ILE A 65 6.51 -12.01 -8.64
C ILE A 65 7.76 -12.88 -8.71
N ARG A 66 7.83 -13.73 -9.72
CA ARG A 66 9.03 -14.52 -9.94
C ARG A 66 10.13 -13.56 -10.38
N SER A 67 11.31 -13.69 -9.80
CA SER A 67 12.52 -12.97 -10.21
C SER A 67 12.77 -13.08 -11.72
N GLU A 68 12.28 -14.15 -12.34
CA GLU A 68 12.18 -14.37 -13.79
C GLU A 68 11.51 -13.21 -14.54
N CYS A 69 10.36 -12.72 -14.05
CA CYS A 69 9.66 -11.60 -14.68
C CYS A 69 10.49 -10.32 -14.59
N VAL A 70 11.09 -10.03 -13.45
CA VAL A 70 11.98 -8.86 -13.29
C VAL A 70 13.13 -8.91 -14.29
N SER A 71 13.76 -10.08 -14.41
CA SER A 71 14.87 -10.33 -15.34
C SER A 71 14.44 -10.19 -16.80
N ALA A 72 13.21 -10.60 -17.13
CA ALA A 72 12.66 -10.49 -18.47
C ALA A 72 12.40 -9.04 -18.92
N TYR A 73 12.27 -8.09 -18.00
CA TYR A 73 12.05 -6.67 -18.28
C TYR A 73 13.32 -5.81 -18.14
N ARG A 74 14.35 -6.31 -17.44
CA ARG A 74 15.61 -5.59 -17.22
C ARG A 74 16.34 -5.32 -18.53
N GLY A 75 16.71 -4.06 -18.77
CA GLY A 75 17.50 -3.69 -19.95
C GLY A 75 16.70 -3.60 -21.24
N LYS A 76 15.39 -3.83 -21.22
CA LYS A 76 14.56 -3.89 -22.43
C LYS A 76 13.87 -2.57 -22.71
N LYS A 77 13.85 -2.18 -23.99
CA LYS A 77 13.08 -1.02 -24.42
C LYS A 77 11.59 -1.32 -24.33
N ARG A 78 10.78 -0.25 -24.24
CA ARG A 78 9.32 -0.33 -24.15
C ARG A 78 8.64 -1.10 -25.29
N MET A 79 9.24 -1.13 -26.48
CA MET A 79 8.72 -1.88 -27.64
C MET A 79 9.12 -3.36 -27.65
N GLU A 80 10.10 -3.75 -26.83
CA GLU A 80 10.68 -5.10 -26.81
C GLU A 80 10.01 -6.01 -25.77
N ALA A 81 9.16 -5.45 -24.91
CA ALA A 81 8.45 -6.17 -23.88
C ALA A 81 7.00 -5.65 -23.77
N PRO A 82 6.03 -6.53 -23.45
CA PRO A 82 4.64 -6.14 -23.35
C PRO A 82 4.43 -5.16 -22.18
N PRO A 83 3.39 -4.30 -22.21
CA PRO A 83 3.16 -3.30 -21.18
C PRO A 83 3.17 -3.90 -19.77
N HIS A 84 3.99 -3.34 -18.88
CA HIS A 84 4.08 -3.77 -17.49
C HIS A 84 4.68 -2.67 -16.61
N ILE A 85 4.36 -2.66 -15.32
CA ILE A 85 4.92 -1.69 -14.37
C ILE A 85 6.45 -1.78 -14.22
N PHE A 86 7.01 -2.97 -14.48
CA PHE A 86 8.47 -3.16 -14.52
C PHE A 86 9.12 -2.48 -15.71
N SER A 87 8.44 -2.38 -16.85
CA SER A 87 8.97 -1.62 -17.99
C SER A 87 9.07 -0.14 -17.63
N VAL A 88 8.08 0.42 -16.92
CA VAL A 88 8.14 1.81 -16.42
C VAL A 88 9.29 1.99 -15.43
N SER A 89 9.43 1.03 -14.52
CA SER A 89 10.48 1.06 -13.48
C SER A 89 11.89 0.94 -14.08
N ASP A 90 12.10 0.04 -15.03
CA ASP A 90 13.38 -0.14 -15.74
C ASP A 90 13.72 1.08 -16.58
N ASN A 91 12.77 1.61 -17.35
CA ASN A 91 12.99 2.83 -18.14
C ASN A 91 13.36 4.01 -17.24
N ALA A 92 12.65 4.22 -16.11
CA ALA A 92 13.01 5.25 -15.15
C ALA A 92 14.43 5.05 -14.59
N TYR A 93 14.81 3.81 -14.26
CA TYR A 93 16.16 3.52 -13.80
C TYR A 93 17.23 3.78 -14.88
N GLN A 94 16.97 3.36 -16.13
CA GLN A 94 17.87 3.57 -17.26
C GLN A 94 18.03 5.05 -17.60
N PHE A 95 16.93 5.83 -17.64
CA PHE A 95 16.99 7.28 -17.87
C PHE A 95 17.72 8.00 -16.76
N MET A 96 17.47 7.63 -15.49
CA MET A 96 18.24 8.14 -14.36
C MET A 96 19.74 7.89 -14.52
N ALA A 97 20.14 6.67 -14.92
CA ALA A 97 21.54 6.30 -15.08
C ALA A 97 22.20 6.96 -16.32
N THR A 98 21.44 7.14 -17.40
CA THR A 98 21.94 7.66 -18.68
C THR A 98 21.99 9.19 -18.67
N ASP A 99 20.88 9.83 -18.32
CA ASP A 99 20.70 11.29 -18.38
C ASP A 99 21.25 11.97 -17.12
N ARG A 100 21.52 11.20 -16.06
CA ARG A 100 21.99 11.67 -14.75
C ARG A 100 21.04 12.65 -14.08
N GLU A 101 19.75 12.51 -14.37
CA GLU A 101 18.67 13.29 -13.77
C GLU A 101 17.77 12.43 -12.89
N ASN A 102 17.26 13.01 -11.79
CA ASN A 102 16.34 12.32 -10.89
C ASN A 102 15.01 12.03 -11.61
N GLN A 103 14.50 10.82 -11.41
CA GLN A 103 13.25 10.36 -12.03
C GLN A 103 12.14 10.21 -10.99
N SER A 104 10.89 10.37 -11.43
CA SER A 104 9.71 10.19 -10.57
C SER A 104 8.68 9.29 -11.24
N VAL A 105 8.13 8.33 -10.48
CA VAL A 105 7.01 7.50 -10.90
C VAL A 105 5.78 7.91 -10.09
N LEU A 106 4.80 8.51 -10.77
CA LEU A 106 3.54 8.92 -10.15
C LEU A 106 2.46 7.87 -10.39
N ILE A 107 1.90 7.31 -9.32
CA ILE A 107 0.82 6.32 -9.37
C ILE A 107 -0.48 6.99 -8.92
N THR A 108 -1.40 7.20 -9.85
CA THR A 108 -2.70 7.86 -9.61
C THR A 108 -3.88 6.89 -9.77
N GLY A 109 -5.05 7.29 -9.29
CA GLY A 109 -6.28 6.51 -9.40
C GLY A 109 -7.19 6.66 -8.20
N GLU A 110 -8.45 6.27 -8.34
CA GLU A 110 -9.43 6.30 -7.24
C GLU A 110 -9.08 5.30 -6.12
N SER A 111 -9.81 5.39 -4.99
CA SER A 111 -9.72 4.40 -3.92
C SER A 111 -10.10 3.03 -4.47
N GLY A 112 -9.24 2.03 -4.28
CA GLY A 112 -9.43 0.68 -4.82
C GLY A 112 -8.72 0.40 -6.15
N ALA A 113 -8.14 1.42 -6.81
CA ALA A 113 -7.47 1.24 -8.11
C ALA A 113 -6.13 0.45 -8.08
N GLY A 114 -5.74 -0.13 -6.94
CA GLY A 114 -4.50 -0.90 -6.83
C GLY A 114 -3.19 -0.09 -6.71
N LYS A 115 -3.26 1.22 -6.36
CA LYS A 115 -2.08 2.09 -6.23
C LYS A 115 -1.00 1.53 -5.29
N THR A 116 -1.41 1.07 -4.11
CA THR A 116 -0.50 0.53 -3.08
C THR A 116 0.17 -0.76 -3.56
N VAL A 117 -0.57 -1.65 -4.22
CA VAL A 117 -0.04 -2.90 -4.79
C VAL A 117 1.00 -2.60 -5.86
N ASN A 118 0.70 -1.67 -6.76
CA ASN A 118 1.62 -1.22 -7.81
C ASN A 118 2.88 -0.57 -7.23
N THR A 119 2.73 0.26 -6.20
CA THR A 119 3.88 0.87 -5.49
C THR A 119 4.80 -0.21 -4.90
N LYS A 120 4.22 -1.24 -4.24
CA LYS A 120 4.99 -2.40 -3.74
C LYS A 120 5.75 -3.10 -4.87
N ARG A 121 5.14 -3.27 -6.05
CA ARG A 121 5.80 -3.91 -7.21
C ARG A 121 6.97 -3.10 -7.76
N VAL A 122 6.85 -1.76 -7.81
CA VAL A 122 7.94 -0.87 -8.24
C VAL A 122 9.13 -0.95 -7.27
N ILE A 123 8.86 -0.92 -5.96
CA ILE A 123 9.91 -1.06 -4.93
C ILE A 123 10.59 -2.42 -5.04
N GLN A 124 9.81 -3.51 -5.19
CA GLN A 124 10.35 -4.86 -5.37
C GLN A 124 11.24 -4.97 -6.61
N TYR A 125 10.89 -4.26 -7.69
CA TYR A 125 11.71 -4.19 -8.89
C TYR A 125 13.08 -3.57 -8.60
N PHE A 126 13.10 -2.36 -8.00
CA PHE A 126 14.34 -1.66 -7.67
C PHE A 126 15.22 -2.41 -6.67
N ALA A 127 14.60 -3.04 -5.67
CA ALA A 127 15.29 -3.92 -4.74
C ALA A 127 16.00 -5.06 -5.50
N THR A 128 15.27 -5.78 -6.35
CA THR A 128 15.79 -6.96 -7.06
C THR A 128 16.95 -6.63 -8.00
N ILE A 129 16.87 -5.53 -8.77
CA ILE A 129 17.95 -5.16 -9.70
C ILE A 129 19.22 -4.66 -8.98
N SER A 130 19.07 -4.22 -7.73
CA SER A 130 20.14 -3.66 -6.91
C SER A 130 20.87 -4.70 -6.06
N VAL A 131 20.33 -5.92 -5.92
CA VAL A 131 20.95 -7.03 -5.16
C VAL A 131 22.23 -7.49 -5.86
N SER A 132 23.36 -6.88 -5.49
CA SER A 132 24.71 -7.31 -5.90
C SER A 132 25.73 -6.94 -4.83
N GLY A 133 25.38 -7.15 -3.56
CA GLY A 133 26.23 -6.89 -2.40
C GLY A 133 26.23 -8.06 -1.41
N PRO A 134 27.31 -8.23 -0.61
CA PRO A 134 27.34 -9.24 0.44
C PRO A 134 26.25 -8.97 1.48
N LYS A 135 25.48 -10.01 1.86
CA LYS A 135 24.49 -9.94 2.93
C LYS A 135 25.17 -9.41 4.19
N ARG A 136 24.76 -8.22 4.66
CA ARG A 136 25.14 -7.72 5.99
C ARG A 136 24.18 -8.27 7.02
N ASP A 137 24.72 -8.58 8.19
CA ASP A 137 24.09 -9.01 9.45
C ASP A 137 22.75 -9.77 9.36
N ALA A 138 22.77 -11.06 9.71
CA ALA A 138 21.59 -11.94 9.69
C ALA A 138 20.42 -11.48 10.59
N SER A 139 20.62 -10.49 11.48
CA SER A 139 19.59 -9.98 12.40
C SER A 139 18.88 -8.72 11.93
N LYS A 140 19.43 -7.97 10.97
CA LYS A 140 18.77 -6.81 10.37
C LYS A 140 18.53 -7.13 8.90
N GLY A 141 17.28 -7.02 8.44
CA GLY A 141 16.97 -7.22 7.03
C GLY A 141 17.87 -6.33 6.16
N SER A 142 18.11 -6.77 4.92
CA SER A 142 18.83 -5.94 3.96
C SER A 142 18.13 -4.58 3.79
N LEU A 143 18.82 -3.57 3.27
CA LEU A 143 18.20 -2.24 3.04
C LEU A 143 16.93 -2.39 2.18
N GLU A 144 16.98 -3.32 1.23
CA GLU A 144 15.88 -3.75 0.38
C GLU A 144 14.71 -4.31 1.19
N ASP A 145 14.98 -5.23 2.13
CA ASP A 145 13.97 -5.81 3.01
C ASP A 145 13.35 -4.75 3.91
N GLN A 146 14.14 -3.80 4.42
CA GLN A 146 13.65 -2.70 5.25
C GLN A 146 12.68 -1.79 4.49
N ILE A 147 12.98 -1.45 3.23
CA ILE A 147 12.07 -0.62 2.41
C ILE A 147 10.75 -1.35 2.15
N ILE A 148 10.81 -2.67 1.92
CA ILE A 148 9.61 -3.48 1.70
C ILE A 148 8.80 -3.62 3.00
N ALA A 149 9.48 -3.88 4.14
CA ALA A 149 8.89 -4.03 5.47
C ALA A 149 8.30 -2.73 6.03
N ALA A 150 8.76 -1.56 5.57
CA ALA A 150 8.16 -0.28 5.94
C ALA A 150 6.69 -0.15 5.49
N ASN A 151 6.24 -0.92 4.49
CA ASN A 151 4.85 -0.86 4.04
C ASN A 151 3.85 -1.48 5.04
N PRO A 152 3.98 -2.75 5.47
CA PRO A 152 3.11 -3.32 6.51
C PRO A 152 2.94 -2.43 7.73
N LEU A 153 4.04 -1.88 8.27
CA LEU A 153 3.98 -0.99 9.44
C LEU A 153 3.22 0.31 9.17
N LEU A 154 3.39 0.93 8.00
CA LEU A 154 2.64 2.14 7.65
C LEU A 154 1.18 1.85 7.29
N GLU A 155 0.89 0.66 6.78
CA GLU A 155 -0.46 0.21 6.46
C GLU A 155 -1.25 -0.08 7.74
N SER A 156 -0.64 -0.69 8.77
CA SER A 156 -1.34 -0.96 10.03
C SER A 156 -1.80 0.31 10.75
N TYR A 157 -1.03 1.40 10.69
CA TYR A 157 -1.41 2.68 11.30
C TYR A 157 -2.14 3.66 10.38
N GLY A 158 -2.06 3.46 9.06
CA GLY A 158 -2.50 4.46 8.08
C GLY A 158 -3.55 3.98 7.09
N ASN A 159 -3.86 2.68 7.05
CA ASN A 159 -4.94 2.16 6.23
C ASN A 159 -6.21 1.91 7.06
N ALA A 160 -7.36 2.01 6.40
CA ALA A 160 -8.63 1.69 7.02
C ALA A 160 -9.64 1.19 5.99
N LYS A 161 -10.60 0.40 6.46
CA LYS A 161 -11.77 0.02 5.68
C LYS A 161 -12.65 1.22 5.36
N THR A 162 -13.04 1.31 4.10
CA THR A 162 -14.00 2.29 3.56
C THR A 162 -15.15 1.56 2.87
N VAL A 163 -16.18 2.29 2.44
CA VAL A 163 -17.32 1.71 1.69
C VAL A 163 -16.86 1.09 0.36
N ARG A 164 -15.77 1.59 -0.26
CA ARG A 164 -15.31 1.19 -1.59
C ARG A 164 -14.11 0.22 -1.59
N ASN A 165 -13.35 0.17 -0.50
CA ASN A 165 -12.13 -0.61 -0.39
C ASN A 165 -11.92 -1.02 1.07
N ASP A 166 -11.65 -2.30 1.30
CA ASP A 166 -11.41 -2.90 2.60
C ASP A 166 -10.04 -2.50 3.20
N ASN A 167 -9.04 -2.21 2.37
CA ASN A 167 -7.70 -1.78 2.82
C ASN A 167 -7.29 -0.48 2.11
N SER A 168 -7.91 0.64 2.49
CA SER A 168 -7.70 1.94 1.83
C SER A 168 -6.68 2.79 2.56
N SER A 169 -5.59 3.18 1.89
CA SER A 169 -4.62 4.12 2.44
C SER A 169 -5.24 5.50 2.67
N ARG A 170 -5.13 6.00 3.90
CA ARG A 170 -5.69 7.28 4.36
C ARG A 170 -4.64 8.38 4.48
N PHE A 171 -3.46 8.13 3.91
CA PHE A 171 -2.34 9.07 3.82
C PHE A 171 -1.71 8.97 2.42
N GLY A 172 -1.10 10.07 1.97
CA GLY A 172 -0.19 10.07 0.83
C GLY A 172 1.19 9.61 1.27
N LYS A 173 1.89 8.87 0.41
CA LYS A 173 3.23 8.37 0.67
C LYS A 173 4.14 8.77 -0.49
N PHE A 174 5.20 9.51 -0.19
CA PHE A 174 6.23 9.89 -1.14
C PHE A 174 7.52 9.17 -0.75
N ILE A 175 7.95 8.24 -1.62
CA ILE A 175 9.11 7.37 -1.35
C ILE A 175 10.23 7.81 -2.27
N ARG A 176 11.33 8.27 -1.67
CA ARG A 176 12.57 8.59 -2.37
C ARG A 176 13.52 7.41 -2.25
N ILE A 177 14.02 6.94 -3.38
CA ILE A 177 14.99 5.84 -3.44
C ILE A 177 16.28 6.44 -4.00
N HIS A 178 17.35 6.38 -3.23
CA HIS A 178 18.64 6.94 -3.60
C HIS A 178 19.55 5.84 -4.13
N PHE A 179 20.13 6.09 -5.31
CA PHE A 179 21.12 5.22 -5.94
C PHE A 179 22.50 5.88 -5.87
N ASN A 180 23.54 5.07 -5.71
CA ASN A 180 24.92 5.54 -5.79
C ASN A 180 25.38 5.67 -7.26
N THR A 181 26.59 6.20 -7.46
CA THR A 181 27.18 6.38 -8.80
C THR A 181 27.38 5.06 -9.56
N ALA A 182 27.40 3.92 -8.87
CA ALA A 182 27.48 2.58 -9.47
C ALA A 182 26.09 2.00 -9.82
N GLY A 183 25.01 2.75 -9.62
CA GLY A 183 23.63 2.32 -9.87
C GLY A 183 23.07 1.38 -8.80
N LYS A 184 23.73 1.23 -7.65
CA LYS A 184 23.22 0.41 -6.54
C LYS A 184 22.40 1.23 -5.57
N LEU A 185 21.40 0.60 -4.97
CA LEU A 185 20.61 1.17 -3.89
C LEU A 185 21.53 1.61 -2.73
N ALA A 186 21.38 2.85 -2.28
CA ALA A 186 22.21 3.48 -1.26
C ALA A 186 21.41 3.84 0.00
N SER A 187 20.23 4.44 -0.18
CA SER A 187 19.32 4.78 0.92
C SER A 187 17.89 4.94 0.41
N ALA A 188 16.94 5.04 1.32
CA ALA A 188 15.57 5.38 1.00
C ALA A 188 14.97 6.27 2.09
N ASP A 189 14.04 7.13 1.70
CA ASP A 189 13.33 8.07 2.56
C ASP A 189 11.84 7.99 2.24
N ILE A 190 11.01 8.07 3.27
CA ILE A 190 9.55 8.02 3.16
C ILE A 190 8.99 9.25 3.83
N GLU A 191 8.39 10.12 3.02
CA GLU A 191 7.64 11.27 3.48
C GLU A 191 6.14 10.96 3.43
N THR A 192 5.43 11.22 4.53
CA THR A 192 3.98 11.01 4.60
C THR A 192 3.26 12.35 4.51
N CYS A 193 2.25 12.42 3.65
CA CYS A 193 1.46 13.63 3.43
C CYS A 193 0.01 13.39 3.87
N ASN A 194 -0.58 14.37 4.55
CA ASN A 194 -2.01 14.45 4.85
C ASN A 194 -2.60 13.18 5.49
N LEU A 195 -2.04 12.75 6.63
CA LEU A 195 -2.62 11.67 7.42
C LEU A 195 -4.02 12.09 7.91
N ARG A 196 -5.06 11.45 7.40
CA ARG A 196 -6.39 11.59 8.00
C ARG A 196 -6.40 10.85 9.33
N ARG A 197 -6.35 11.60 10.44
CA ARG A 197 -6.48 11.12 11.83
C ARG A 197 -7.90 10.62 12.15
N GLU A 198 -8.46 9.76 11.31
CA GLU A 198 -9.87 9.38 11.42
C GLU A 198 -10.06 8.01 12.10
N ARG A 199 -9.04 7.14 12.18
CA ARG A 199 -9.16 5.81 12.82
C ARG A 199 -7.84 5.32 13.42
N LEU A 200 -7.93 4.68 14.58
CA LEU A 200 -6.86 3.85 15.14
C LEU A 200 -7.07 2.38 14.75
N PRO A 201 -5.99 1.64 14.45
CA PRO A 201 -6.07 0.19 14.37
C PRO A 201 -6.50 -0.38 15.72
N TYR A 202 -7.38 -1.38 15.69
CA TYR A 202 -7.78 -2.14 16.85
C TYR A 202 -7.35 -3.59 16.66
N LEU A 203 -6.75 -4.20 17.68
CA LEU A 203 -6.41 -5.62 17.64
C LEU A 203 -7.70 -6.44 17.78
N LEU A 204 -8.08 -7.16 16.72
CA LEU A 204 -9.20 -8.08 16.79
C LEU A 204 -8.73 -9.47 17.24
N PRO A 205 -9.38 -10.07 18.24
CA PRO A 205 -9.17 -11.47 18.55
C PRO A 205 -10.09 -12.34 17.70
N ASP A 206 -9.49 -13.32 17.04
CA ASP A 206 -10.13 -14.63 16.83
C ASP A 206 -9.49 -15.62 17.82
N ASP A 207 -10.25 -16.65 18.19
CA ASP A 207 -10.06 -17.56 19.34
C ASP A 207 -8.71 -18.32 19.42
N ASP A 208 -7.83 -18.23 18.42
CA ASP A 208 -6.61 -19.04 18.33
C ASP A 208 -5.30 -18.28 18.61
N ARG A 209 -5.32 -17.49 19.69
CA ARG A 209 -4.21 -16.76 20.35
C ARG A 209 -3.98 -15.33 19.84
N PRO A 210 -4.60 -14.30 20.45
CA PRO A 210 -3.91 -13.01 20.57
C PRO A 210 -2.62 -13.24 21.38
N GLN A 211 -1.51 -12.60 21.03
CA GLN A 211 -0.32 -12.63 21.90
C GLN A 211 -0.74 -12.08 23.27
N PRO A 212 -0.88 -12.92 24.32
CA PRO A 212 -1.48 -12.49 25.58
C PRO A 212 -0.65 -11.36 26.22
N GLU A 213 0.65 -11.40 25.97
CA GLU A 213 1.62 -10.40 26.39
C GLU A 213 1.29 -9.00 25.84
N LEU A 214 0.82 -8.86 24.59
CA LEU A 214 0.48 -7.55 24.02
C LEU A 214 -0.79 -6.97 24.64
N LEU A 215 -1.78 -7.80 24.94
CA LEU A 215 -3.03 -7.39 25.60
C LEU A 215 -2.75 -6.95 27.05
N GLU A 216 -1.94 -7.72 27.78
CA GLU A 216 -1.50 -7.36 29.13
C GLU A 216 -0.66 -6.08 29.14
N LEU A 217 0.25 -5.92 28.17
CA LEU A 217 1.10 -4.74 28.06
C LEU A 217 0.31 -3.46 27.77
N ALA A 218 -0.72 -3.54 26.92
CA ALA A 218 -1.58 -2.42 26.56
C ALA A 218 -2.76 -2.21 27.51
N LEU A 219 -2.97 -3.13 28.47
CA LEU A 219 -4.10 -3.14 29.41
C LEU A 219 -5.46 -3.06 28.70
N ILE A 220 -5.62 -3.78 27.59
CA ILE A 220 -6.85 -3.78 26.80
C ILE A 220 -7.56 -5.13 26.89
N THR A 221 -8.90 -5.09 26.82
CA THR A 221 -9.72 -6.31 26.75
C THR A 221 -9.77 -6.85 25.32
N THR A 222 -10.23 -8.08 25.17
CA THR A 222 -10.46 -8.71 23.86
C THR A 222 -11.71 -8.18 23.16
N ASN A 223 -12.62 -7.54 23.89
CA ASN A 223 -13.88 -7.08 23.34
C ASN A 223 -13.76 -5.67 22.69
N PRO A 224 -13.84 -5.53 21.36
CA PRO A 224 -13.79 -4.23 20.68
C PRO A 224 -14.85 -3.23 21.11
N TYR A 225 -15.99 -3.70 21.63
CA TYR A 225 -17.06 -2.83 22.10
C TYR A 225 -16.74 -2.11 23.42
N ASP A 226 -15.68 -2.52 24.12
CA ASP A 226 -15.22 -1.83 25.33
C ASP A 226 -14.51 -0.50 25.03
N PHE A 227 -14.21 -0.25 23.75
CA PHE A 227 -13.52 0.95 23.28
C PHE A 227 -14.35 1.64 22.17
N PRO A 228 -15.09 2.73 22.47
CA PRO A 228 -15.96 3.41 21.52
C PRO A 228 -15.22 3.95 20.29
N MET A 229 -13.96 4.37 20.43
CA MET A 229 -13.20 4.96 19.32
C MET A 229 -12.97 4.00 18.14
N CYS A 230 -12.96 2.69 18.37
CA CYS A 230 -12.79 1.67 17.33
C CYS A 230 -14.07 0.88 17.01
N SER A 231 -15.10 0.96 17.84
CA SER A 231 -16.35 0.18 17.68
C SER A 231 -17.52 0.93 17.03
N MET A 232 -17.35 2.21 16.68
CA MET A 232 -18.38 2.98 15.94
C MET A 232 -18.59 2.51 14.48
N GLY A 233 -17.73 1.61 13.98
CA GLY A 233 -17.77 1.11 12.60
C GLY A 233 -17.94 -0.40 12.51
N LYS A 234 -17.65 -0.93 11.32
CA LYS A 234 -17.53 -2.38 11.13
C LYS A 234 -16.19 -2.83 11.70
N ILE A 235 -16.26 -3.81 12.59
CA ILE A 235 -15.15 -4.36 13.35
C ILE A 235 -14.41 -5.37 12.47
N VAL A 236 -15.07 -6.48 12.11
CA VAL A 236 -14.46 -7.54 11.30
C VAL A 236 -14.58 -7.29 9.79
N VAL A 237 -13.50 -7.56 9.04
CA VAL A 237 -13.43 -7.42 7.58
C VAL A 237 -13.17 -8.78 6.94
N ALA A 238 -14.14 -9.31 6.19
CA ALA A 238 -14.08 -10.69 5.67
C ALA A 238 -12.90 -11.00 4.71
N SER A 239 -12.26 -9.97 4.15
CA SER A 239 -11.13 -10.10 3.23
C SER A 239 -9.76 -9.97 3.90
N ILE A 240 -9.72 -9.68 5.20
CA ILE A 240 -8.49 -9.42 5.97
C ILE A 240 -8.44 -10.38 7.16
N ASP A 241 -7.27 -10.98 7.37
CA ASP A 241 -6.97 -11.75 8.57
C ASP A 241 -6.10 -10.88 9.49
N ASP A 242 -6.73 -10.31 10.52
CA ASP A 242 -6.06 -9.37 11.44
C ASP A 242 -4.90 -10.03 12.20
N LYS A 243 -4.91 -11.36 12.37
CA LYS A 243 -3.81 -12.09 13.00
C LYS A 243 -2.58 -12.09 12.12
N VAL A 244 -2.75 -12.43 10.83
CA VAL A 244 -1.66 -12.44 9.87
C VAL A 244 -1.07 -11.03 9.68
N GLU A 245 -1.92 -10.01 9.64
CA GLU A 245 -1.48 -8.61 9.52
C GLU A 245 -0.76 -8.12 10.78
N LEU A 246 -1.19 -8.54 11.98
CA LEU A 246 -0.49 -8.23 13.23
C LEU A 246 0.90 -8.88 13.26
N GLU A 247 1.01 -10.18 12.93
CA GLU A 247 2.29 -10.88 12.84
C GLU A 247 3.20 -10.25 11.76
N ALA A 248 2.65 -9.86 10.62
CA ALA A 248 3.40 -9.16 9.58
C ALA A 248 3.91 -7.79 10.03
N THR A 249 3.11 -7.05 10.80
CA THR A 249 3.49 -5.75 11.39
C THR A 249 4.58 -5.93 12.44
N ASP A 250 4.42 -6.93 13.31
CA ASP A 250 5.38 -7.26 14.37
C ASP A 250 6.76 -7.62 13.80
N ASN A 251 6.77 -8.51 12.81
CA ASN A 251 7.98 -8.86 12.06
C ASN A 251 8.58 -7.66 11.31
N ALA A 252 7.74 -6.75 10.79
CA ALA A 252 8.21 -5.56 10.11
C ALA A 252 8.94 -4.60 11.06
N ILE A 253 8.45 -4.43 12.30
CA ILE A 253 9.12 -3.63 13.33
C ILE A 253 10.52 -4.19 13.61
N ASP A 254 10.65 -5.51 13.71
CA ASP A 254 11.94 -6.17 13.96
C ASP A 254 12.90 -6.00 12.76
N ILE A 255 12.41 -6.18 11.53
CA ILE A 255 13.21 -6.00 10.30
C ILE A 255 13.72 -4.57 10.15
N LEU A 256 12.89 -3.58 10.50
CA LEU A 256 13.23 -2.15 10.49
C LEU A 256 14.26 -1.79 11.57
N GLY A 257 14.53 -2.69 12.51
CA GLY A 257 15.59 -2.55 13.50
C GLY A 257 15.20 -1.75 14.73
N PHE A 258 13.91 -1.63 15.03
CA PHE A 258 13.45 -1.12 16.32
C PHE A 258 13.90 -2.04 17.45
N THR A 259 14.21 -1.45 18.60
CA THR A 259 14.49 -2.21 19.81
C THR A 259 13.21 -2.79 20.39
N ASN A 260 13.33 -3.85 21.19
CA ASN A 260 12.19 -4.40 21.92
C ASN A 260 11.52 -3.36 22.82
N GLU A 261 12.27 -2.45 23.44
CA GLU A 261 11.71 -1.38 24.28
C GLU A 261 10.87 -0.38 23.45
N GLU A 262 11.34 0.01 22.27
CA GLU A 262 10.59 0.87 21.35
C GLU A 262 9.33 0.15 20.84
N LYS A 263 9.45 -1.12 20.44
CA LYS A 263 8.33 -1.96 20.02
C LYS A 263 7.25 -2.04 21.10
N MET A 264 7.63 -2.34 22.34
CA MET A 264 6.71 -2.35 23.48
C MET A 264 6.09 -0.98 23.73
N SER A 265 6.85 0.10 23.56
CA SER A 265 6.35 1.47 23.70
C SER A 265 5.32 1.83 22.62
N ILE A 266 5.51 1.38 21.38
CA ILE A 266 4.56 1.55 20.28
C ILE A 266 3.21 0.93 20.65
N TYR A 267 3.20 -0.33 21.12
CA TYR A 267 1.97 -1.00 21.53
C TYR A 267 1.29 -0.31 22.73
N LYS A 268 2.07 0.10 23.74
CA LYS A 268 1.54 0.85 24.90
C LYS A 268 0.89 2.18 24.49
N MET A 269 1.52 2.93 23.59
CA MET A 269 0.97 4.19 23.10
C MET A 269 -0.33 3.97 22.32
N THR A 270 -0.42 2.92 21.51
CA THR A 270 -1.67 2.55 20.82
C THR A 270 -2.78 2.22 21.81
N GLY A 271 -2.49 1.42 22.85
CA GLY A 271 -3.43 1.13 23.94
C GLY A 271 -3.87 2.38 24.71
N ALA A 272 -2.93 3.28 25.03
CA ALA A 272 -3.23 4.53 25.73
C ALA A 272 -4.21 5.42 24.95
N VAL A 273 -4.10 5.47 23.61
CA VAL A 273 -5.06 6.22 22.78
C VAL A 273 -6.43 5.56 22.78
N LEU A 274 -6.53 4.23 22.79
CA LEU A 274 -7.81 3.52 22.94
C LEU A 274 -8.47 3.85 24.29
N HIS A 275 -7.70 3.83 25.38
CA HIS A 275 -8.17 4.22 26.72
C HIS A 275 -8.60 5.68 26.82
N HIS A 276 -7.96 6.58 26.06
CA HIS A 276 -8.38 7.97 26.00
C HIS A 276 -9.83 8.12 25.49
N GLY A 277 -10.23 7.24 24.56
CA GLY A 277 -11.61 7.14 24.08
C GLY A 277 -12.63 6.73 25.13
N ASN A 278 -12.18 6.12 26.22
CA ASN A 278 -13.03 5.68 27.34
C ASN A 278 -13.18 6.72 28.44
N MET A 279 -12.45 7.84 28.39
CA MET A 279 -12.56 8.90 29.39
C MET A 279 -13.97 9.50 29.41
N LYS A 280 -14.64 9.40 30.56
CA LYS A 280 -15.98 9.96 30.77
C LYS A 280 -15.90 11.22 31.63
N PHE A 281 -16.54 12.27 31.17
CA PHE A 281 -16.65 13.53 31.88
C PHE A 281 -18.11 13.80 32.24
N LYS A 282 -18.34 14.40 33.40
CA LYS A 282 -19.63 14.95 33.80
C LYS A 282 -19.51 16.44 34.02
N GLN A 283 -20.63 17.14 33.87
CA GLN A 283 -20.69 18.52 34.28
C GLN A 283 -20.63 18.60 35.80
N LYS A 284 -19.74 19.44 36.32
CA LYS A 284 -19.63 19.71 37.76
C LYS A 284 -20.88 20.45 38.23
N GLN A 285 -21.42 20.06 39.38
CA GLN A 285 -22.65 20.66 39.89
C GLN A 285 -22.46 22.17 40.08
N ARG A 286 -23.35 22.97 39.46
CA ARG A 286 -23.40 24.44 39.55
C ARG A 286 -22.24 25.20 38.87
N GLU A 287 -21.44 24.52 38.05
CA GLU A 287 -20.40 25.15 37.22
C GLU A 287 -20.53 24.68 35.75
N GLU A 288 -20.12 25.51 34.79
CA GLU A 288 -20.00 25.12 33.36
C GLU A 288 -18.66 24.42 33.07
N GLN A 289 -18.10 23.73 34.05
CA GLN A 289 -16.84 23.01 33.94
C GLN A 289 -17.07 21.49 33.95
N ALA A 290 -16.21 20.77 33.23
CA ALA A 290 -16.19 19.31 33.21
C ALA A 290 -15.33 18.77 34.36
N GLU A 291 -15.80 17.72 35.03
CA GLU A 291 -15.01 16.92 35.96
C GLU A 291 -14.97 15.46 35.48
N MET A 292 -13.87 14.76 35.74
CA MET A 292 -13.78 13.33 35.44
C MET A 292 -14.81 12.55 36.26
N MET A 293 -15.54 11.65 35.60
CA MET A 293 -16.29 10.62 36.32
C MET A 293 -15.29 9.62 36.89
N ALA A 294 -15.43 9.27 38.16
CA ALA A 294 -14.67 8.15 38.74
C ALA A 294 -15.07 6.87 38.01
N GLN A 295 -14.21 6.38 37.13
CA GLN A 295 -14.32 5.06 36.56
C GLN A 295 -13.56 4.11 37.47
N THR A 296 -14.27 3.20 38.13
CA THR A 296 -13.65 1.99 38.68
C THR A 296 -13.21 1.18 37.48
N VAL A 297 -11.92 1.26 37.14
CA VAL A 297 -11.32 0.35 36.18
C VAL A 297 -11.24 -1.00 36.88
N SER A 298 -12.26 -1.83 36.68
CA SER A 298 -12.16 -3.25 37.01
C SER A 298 -11.25 -3.87 35.95
N ILE A 299 -9.97 -4.01 36.30
CA ILE A 299 -9.01 -4.86 35.58
C ILE A 299 -9.33 -6.31 35.95
#